data_AF-A0A7X8PTP7-F1
#
_entry.id   AF-A0A7X8PTP7-F1
#
_cell.length_a   1.000
_cell.length_b   1.000
_cell.length_c   1.000
_cell.angle_alpha   90.00
_cell.angle_beta   90.00
_cell.angle_gamma   90.00
#
_symmetry.space_group_name_H-M   'P 1'
#
loop_
_entity.id
_entity.type
_entity.pdbx_description
1 polymer ?
#
loop_
_entity_poly.entity_id
_entity_poly.type
_entity_poly.pdbx_seq_one_letter_code
_entity_poly.pdbx_strand_id
1 'polypeptide(L)'
;MKEKIYTIPVNDAYATPGPCPLCNLEADMNQKLVDYYLGPALMEPDVRISTNNKGFCQSHLDELYDREDNRLGLGLTLHTHIDHVIGQINPLLSASAPTAKSRFLGGRQKDFRKAITDLAGLIEQRADSCVICDRLDYTMDRYIDVIFYQYFVDSTFKNRFDNGDGYCLR
;
A
#
# COMPACT_ATOMS: atom_id res chain seq x y z
N MET A 1 16.14 -13.48 15.83
CA MET A 1 15.27 -12.62 16.68
C MET A 1 14.11 -11.99 15.91
N LYS A 2 14.22 -11.79 14.58
CA LYS A 2 13.13 -11.26 13.73
C LYS A 2 11.89 -12.18 13.63
N GLU A 3 12.07 -13.50 13.71
CA GLU A 3 10.98 -14.48 13.59
C GLU A 3 9.99 -14.46 14.77
N LYS A 4 10.45 -14.13 15.99
CA LYS A 4 9.62 -14.22 17.21
C LYS A 4 8.56 -13.11 17.35
N ILE A 5 8.67 -12.00 16.62
CA ILE A 5 7.69 -10.90 16.72
C ILE A 5 6.37 -11.31 16.05
N TYR A 6 6.47 -12.07 14.95
CA TYR A 6 5.31 -12.46 14.16
C TYR A 6 4.73 -13.83 14.55
N THR A 7 5.35 -14.57 15.48
CA THR A 7 4.80 -15.84 15.96
C THR A 7 3.49 -15.65 16.71
N ILE A 8 3.34 -14.57 17.48
CA ILE A 8 2.10 -14.29 18.24
C ILE A 8 0.91 -14.11 17.29
N PRO A 9 0.90 -13.12 16.37
CA PRO A 9 -0.25 -12.93 15.46
C PRO A 9 -0.55 -14.18 14.62
N VAL A 10 0.48 -14.92 14.17
CA VAL A 10 0.27 -16.18 13.44
C VAL A 10 -0.42 -17.21 14.32
N ASN A 11 0.01 -17.42 15.57
CA ASN A 11 -0.65 -18.38 16.45
C ASN A 11 -2.09 -17.97 16.80
N ASP A 12 -2.32 -16.68 17.01
CA ASP A 12 -3.65 -16.15 17.33
C ASP A 12 -4.61 -16.38 16.15
N ALA A 13 -4.16 -16.15 14.92
CA ALA A 13 -4.94 -16.39 13.72
C ALA A 13 -5.32 -17.87 13.53
N TYR A 14 -4.41 -18.79 13.84
CA TYR A 14 -4.68 -20.24 13.80
C TYR A 14 -5.45 -20.76 15.03
N ALA A 15 -5.57 -19.97 16.09
CA ALA A 15 -6.40 -20.29 17.25
C ALA A 15 -7.83 -19.74 17.11
N THR A 16 -8.02 -18.71 16.28
CA THR A 16 -9.30 -18.06 16.06
C THR A 16 -10.15 -18.89 15.11
N PRO A 17 -11.42 -19.18 15.44
CA PRO A 17 -12.31 -19.93 14.56
C PRO A 17 -12.60 -19.13 13.29
N GLY A 18 -12.42 -19.77 12.13
CA GLY A 18 -12.69 -19.15 10.83
C GLY A 18 -12.11 -19.97 9.68
N PRO A 19 -12.66 -19.80 8.46
CA PRO A 19 -12.35 -20.68 7.34
C PRO A 19 -10.94 -20.52 6.77
N CYS A 20 -10.29 -19.35 6.94
CA CYS A 20 -8.94 -19.10 6.40
C CYS A 20 -8.12 -18.21 7.36
N PRO A 21 -7.11 -18.76 8.05
CA PRO A 21 -6.24 -18.00 8.96
C PRO A 21 -5.46 -16.87 8.26
N LEU A 22 -5.14 -17.02 6.97
CA LEU A 22 -4.43 -16.00 6.20
C LEU A 22 -5.30 -14.76 5.94
N CYS A 23 -6.59 -14.96 5.65
CA CYS A 23 -7.52 -13.85 5.49
C CYS A 23 -7.73 -13.10 6.81
N ASN A 24 -7.77 -13.81 7.94
CA ASN A 24 -7.84 -13.19 9.26
C ASN A 24 -6.58 -12.35 9.55
N LEU A 25 -5.38 -12.89 9.26
CA LEU A 25 -4.13 -12.14 9.40
C LEU A 25 -4.10 -10.88 8.56
N GLU A 26 -4.54 -10.98 7.31
CA GLU A 26 -4.57 -9.85 6.38
C GLU A 26 -5.55 -8.78 6.86
N ALA A 27 -6.77 -9.16 7.25
CA ALA A 27 -7.79 -8.24 7.75
C ALA A 27 -7.33 -7.54 9.04
N ASP A 28 -6.79 -8.29 10.01
CA ASP A 28 -6.27 -7.74 11.25
C ASP A 28 -5.10 -6.79 11.01
N MET A 29 -4.20 -7.14 10.09
CA MET A 29 -3.06 -6.30 9.76
C MET A 29 -3.51 -5.02 9.03
N ASN A 30 -4.44 -5.15 8.09
CA ASN A 30 -5.02 -4.00 7.38
C ASN A 30 -5.63 -3.00 8.36
N GLN A 31 -6.48 -3.50 9.27
CA GLN A 31 -7.12 -2.68 10.29
C GLN A 31 -6.08 -1.95 11.18
N LYS A 32 -5.03 -2.65 11.62
CA LYS A 32 -3.92 -2.05 12.40
C LYS A 32 -3.18 -0.97 11.61
N LEU A 33 -3.01 -1.14 10.30
CA LEU A 33 -2.37 -0.15 9.44
C LEU A 33 -3.25 1.08 9.24
N VAL A 34 -4.55 0.89 9.01
CA VAL A 34 -5.51 1.98 8.93
C VAL A 34 -5.50 2.79 10.23
N ASP A 35 -5.55 2.11 11.38
CA ASP A 35 -5.43 2.76 12.70
C ASP A 35 -4.10 3.49 12.88
N TYR A 36 -3.00 2.92 12.39
CA TYR A 36 -1.69 3.56 12.45
C TYR A 36 -1.64 4.86 11.63
N TYR A 37 -2.15 4.85 10.40
CA TYR A 37 -2.14 6.02 9.51
C TYR A 37 -3.17 7.09 9.87
N LEU A 38 -4.24 6.74 10.59
CA LEU A 38 -5.15 7.71 11.21
C LEU A 38 -4.69 8.14 12.61
N GLY A 39 -3.71 7.44 13.19
CA GLY A 39 -3.19 7.69 14.52
C GLY A 39 -2.15 8.81 14.59
N PRO A 40 -1.47 8.95 15.75
CA PRO A 40 -0.45 9.97 15.97
C PRO A 40 0.74 9.88 15.00
N ALA A 41 1.01 8.68 14.46
CA ALA A 41 2.14 8.43 13.58
C ALA A 41 2.10 9.24 12.28
N LEU A 42 0.92 9.70 11.84
CA LEU A 42 0.81 10.55 10.65
C LEU A 42 1.59 11.87 10.78
N MET A 43 1.87 12.30 12.01
CA MET A 43 2.66 13.52 12.27
C MET A 43 4.17 13.28 12.24
N GLU A 44 4.60 12.01 12.23
CA GLU A 44 6.02 11.66 12.19
C GLU A 44 6.63 12.01 10.82
N PRO A 45 7.81 12.67 10.77
CA PRO A 45 8.37 13.16 9.51
C PRO A 45 8.63 12.07 8.46
N ASP A 46 9.08 10.90 8.88
CA ASP A 46 9.34 9.74 8.02
C ASP A 46 8.05 9.16 7.44
N VAL A 47 7.00 9.06 8.25
CA VAL A 47 5.66 8.65 7.81
C VAL A 47 5.14 9.63 6.77
N ARG A 48 5.25 10.94 7.02
CA ARG A 48 4.84 12.00 6.07
C ARG A 48 5.59 11.94 4.75
N ILE A 49 6.89 11.67 4.78
CA ILE A 49 7.69 11.48 3.55
C ILE A 49 7.15 10.28 2.76
N SER A 50 6.89 9.17 3.44
CA SER A 50 6.36 7.95 2.81
C SER A 50 4.97 8.18 2.18
N THR A 51 4.04 8.77 2.94
CA THR A 51 2.68 9.05 2.47
C THR A 51 2.66 10.09 1.36
N ASN A 52 3.50 11.12 1.39
CA ASN A 52 3.60 12.07 0.28
C ASN A 52 4.17 11.42 -0.99
N ASN A 53 5.11 10.49 -0.86
CA ASN A 53 5.71 9.82 -2.00
C ASN A 53 4.76 8.82 -2.67
N LYS A 54 4.01 8.04 -1.88
CA LYS A 54 3.21 6.90 -2.38
C LYS A 54 1.70 7.11 -2.32
N GLY A 55 1.18 7.88 -1.37
CA GLY A 55 -0.25 8.04 -1.19
C GLY A 55 -0.96 6.75 -0.77
N PHE A 56 -2.24 6.67 -1.15
CA PHE A 56 -3.13 5.54 -0.86
C PHE A 56 -3.85 5.15 -2.15
N CYS A 57 -4.05 3.84 -2.36
CA CYS A 57 -4.92 3.36 -3.44
C CYS A 57 -6.38 3.71 -3.12
N GLN A 58 -7.25 3.60 -4.13
CA GLN A 58 -8.67 3.94 -3.99
C GLN A 58 -9.33 3.22 -2.80
N SER A 59 -9.17 1.90 -2.69
CA SER A 59 -9.81 1.11 -1.64
C SER A 59 -9.37 1.52 -0.23
N HIS A 60 -8.07 1.77 -0.04
CA HIS A 60 -7.56 2.21 1.26
C HIS A 60 -7.89 3.66 1.57
N LEU A 61 -7.99 4.52 0.55
CA LEU A 61 -8.47 5.88 0.75
C LEU A 61 -9.94 5.90 1.20
N ASP A 62 -10.79 5.10 0.54
CA ASP A 62 -12.20 4.95 0.91
C ASP A 62 -12.31 4.42 2.34
N GLU A 63 -11.55 3.39 2.69
CA GLU A 63 -11.51 2.85 4.07
C GLU A 63 -11.04 3.90 5.09
N LEU A 64 -9.96 4.64 4.82
CA LEU A 64 -9.49 5.72 5.70
C LEU A 64 -10.53 6.83 5.87
N TYR A 65 -11.26 7.16 4.80
CA TYR A 65 -12.29 8.19 4.82
C TYR A 65 -13.52 7.74 5.62
N ASP A 66 -14.01 6.53 5.35
CA ASP A 66 -15.20 5.95 5.97
C ASP A 66 -15.03 5.66 7.47
N ARG A 67 -13.79 5.57 7.94
CA ARG A 67 -13.49 5.48 9.37
C ARG A 67 -13.94 6.69 10.17
N GLU A 68 -14.12 7.84 9.52
CA GLU A 68 -14.55 9.11 10.12
C GLU A 68 -13.68 9.64 11.29
N ASP A 69 -12.57 8.97 11.59
CA ASP A 69 -11.59 9.28 12.63
C ASP A 69 -10.49 10.22 12.08
N ASN A 70 -10.03 11.15 12.93
CA ASN A 70 -8.92 12.07 12.61
C ASN A 70 -8.98 12.70 11.20
N ARG A 71 -10.18 13.14 10.80
CA ARG A 71 -10.44 13.73 9.47
C ARG A 71 -9.50 14.88 9.12
N LEU A 72 -9.07 15.67 10.11
CA LEU A 72 -8.10 16.74 9.91
C LEU A 72 -6.72 16.18 9.54
N GLY A 73 -6.24 15.15 10.25
CA GLY A 73 -4.96 14.51 9.94
C GLY A 73 -4.95 13.85 8.56
N LEU A 74 -6.04 13.18 8.20
CA LEU A 74 -6.24 12.64 6.85
C LEU A 74 -6.24 13.75 5.80
N GLY A 75 -7.01 14.82 6.02
CA GLY A 75 -7.07 15.97 5.12
C GLY A 75 -5.71 16.64 4.89
N LEU A 76 -4.91 16.81 5.95
CA LEU A 76 -3.54 17.35 5.85
C LEU A 76 -2.63 16.42 5.04
N THR A 77 -2.73 15.11 5.26
CA THR A 77 -1.93 14.11 4.53
C THR A 77 -2.27 14.14 3.04
N LEU A 78 -3.56 14.17 2.70
CA LEU A 78 -4.03 14.25 1.32
C LEU A 78 -3.60 15.56 0.67
N HIS A 79 -3.71 16.69 1.38
CA HIS A 79 -3.28 17.99 0.86
C HIS A 79 -1.79 17.98 0.50
N THR A 80 -0.92 17.53 1.41
CA THR A 80 0.52 17.52 1.13
C THR A 80 0.92 16.51 0.06
N HIS A 81 0.21 15.37 -0.03
CA HIS A 81 0.43 14.39 -1.09
C HIS A 81 0.02 14.96 -2.45
N ILE A 82 -1.15 15.60 -2.56
CA ILE A 82 -1.62 16.22 -3.80
C ILE A 82 -0.67 17.33 -4.24
N ASP A 83 -0.22 18.20 -3.32
CA ASP A 83 0.76 19.24 -3.63
C ASP A 83 2.09 18.66 -4.17
N HIS A 84 2.55 17.56 -3.56
CA HIS A 84 3.73 16.83 -4.02
C HIS A 84 3.55 16.28 -5.45
N VAL A 85 2.39 15.65 -5.72
CA VAL A 85 2.05 15.10 -7.03
C VAL A 85 1.96 16.21 -8.08
N ILE A 86 1.27 17.31 -7.78
CA ILE A 86 1.15 18.49 -8.65
C ILE A 86 2.54 19.05 -8.99
N GLY A 87 3.42 19.18 -7.99
CA GLY A 87 4.79 19.67 -8.17
C GLY A 87 5.64 18.82 -9.13
N GLN A 88 5.33 17.54 -9.26
CA GLN A 88 6.02 16.64 -10.18
C GLN A 88 5.35 16.54 -11.56
N ILE A 89 4.02 16.50 -11.60
CA ILE A 89 3.26 16.31 -12.84
C ILE A 89 3.19 17.60 -13.66
N ASN A 90 2.96 18.76 -13.05
CA ASN A 90 2.79 20.02 -13.79
C ASN A 90 4.00 20.41 -14.66
N PRO A 91 5.26 20.26 -14.20
CA PRO A 91 6.42 20.51 -15.06
C PRO A 91 6.45 19.58 -16.29
N LEU A 92 6.12 18.30 -16.09
CA LEU A 92 6.10 17.29 -17.16
C LEU A 92 4.98 17.56 -18.17
N LEU A 93 3.78 17.93 -17.69
CA LEU A 93 2.66 18.34 -18.54
C LEU A 93 3.02 19.56 -19.38
N SER A 94 3.62 20.57 -18.75
CA SER A 94 4.00 21.83 -19.41
C SER A 94 5.10 21.63 -20.46
N ALA A 95 6.07 20.76 -20.18
CA ALA A 95 7.12 20.38 -21.12
C ALA A 95 6.59 19.54 -22.29
N SER A 96 5.55 18.74 -22.04
CA SER A 96 4.91 17.92 -23.07
C SER A 96 4.02 18.74 -23.99
N ALA A 97 3.37 19.81 -23.52
CA ALA A 97 2.42 20.57 -24.33
C ALA A 97 3.04 21.11 -25.65
N PRO A 98 2.42 20.85 -26.82
CA PRO A 98 2.95 21.33 -28.10
C PRO A 98 2.84 22.85 -28.17
N THR A 99 3.96 23.54 -28.00
CA THR A 99 4.02 24.99 -28.21
C THR A 99 3.77 25.33 -29.68
N ALA A 100 3.04 26.43 -29.93
CA ALA A 100 2.66 26.89 -31.27
C ALA A 100 3.87 27.05 -32.23
N LYS A 101 5.07 27.29 -31.69
CA LYS A 101 6.33 27.38 -32.47
C LYS A 101 6.83 26.04 -33.03
N SER A 102 6.40 24.90 -32.49
CA SER A 102 6.83 23.56 -32.94
C SER A 102 6.11 23.05 -34.19
N ARG A 103 4.96 23.64 -34.55
CA ARG A 103 4.22 23.29 -35.80
C ARG A 103 4.94 23.72 -37.08
N PHE A 104 5.90 24.64 -36.98
CA PHE A 104 6.59 25.19 -38.16
C PHE A 104 7.83 24.39 -38.59
N LEU A 105 8.37 23.51 -37.73
CA LEU A 105 9.44 22.58 -38.07
C LEU A 105 8.91 21.15 -37.92
N GLY A 106 8.58 20.49 -39.04
CA GLY A 106 7.95 19.17 -39.12
C GLY A 106 8.77 17.97 -38.62
N GLY A 107 9.54 18.10 -37.54
CA GLY A 107 10.51 17.10 -37.08
C GLY A 107 10.32 16.51 -35.67
N ARG A 108 9.28 16.84 -34.89
CA ARG A 108 9.21 16.46 -33.46
C ARG A 108 7.95 15.73 -32.98
N GLN A 109 7.22 15.06 -33.87
CA GLN A 109 5.95 14.41 -33.50
C GLN A 109 6.13 13.08 -32.72
N LYS A 110 7.28 12.40 -32.86
CA LYS A 110 7.59 11.16 -32.12
C LYS A 110 7.91 11.40 -30.64
N ASP A 111 8.63 12.49 -30.33
CA ASP A 111 9.05 12.80 -28.95
C ASP A 111 7.86 13.21 -28.07
N PHE A 112 6.86 13.90 -28.65
CA PHE A 112 5.65 14.29 -27.94
C PHE A 112 4.78 13.09 -27.53
N ARG A 113 4.55 12.15 -28.45
CA ARG A 113 3.74 10.96 -28.14
C ARG A 113 4.37 10.14 -27.02
N LYS A 114 5.69 9.97 -27.07
CA LYS A 114 6.44 9.26 -26.02
C LYS A 114 6.32 9.98 -24.68
N ALA A 115 6.51 11.29 -24.63
CA ALA A 115 6.36 12.07 -23.38
C ALA A 115 4.96 11.95 -22.75
N ILE A 116 3.91 11.95 -23.57
CA ILE A 116 2.53 11.75 -23.09
C ILE A 116 2.32 10.31 -22.59
N THR A 117 2.84 9.30 -23.28
CA THR A 117 2.77 7.90 -22.83
C THR A 117 3.53 7.69 -21.52
N ASP A 118 4.74 8.25 -21.40
CA ASP A 118 5.56 8.17 -20.19
C ASP A 118 4.85 8.86 -19.01
N LEU A 119 4.18 9.99 -19.26
CA LEU A 119 3.39 10.70 -18.26
C LEU A 119 2.13 9.93 -17.83
N ALA A 120 1.43 9.30 -18.78
CA ALA A 120 0.29 8.44 -18.46
C ALA A 120 0.74 7.26 -17.59
N GLY A 121 1.86 6.61 -17.94
CA GLY A 121 2.43 5.54 -17.13
C GLY A 121 2.83 5.99 -15.72
N LEU A 122 3.35 7.21 -15.57
CA LEU A 122 3.64 7.78 -14.25
C LEU A 122 2.36 7.98 -13.42
N ILE A 123 1.27 8.45 -14.04
CA ILE A 123 -0.03 8.64 -13.37
C ILE A 123 -0.60 7.29 -12.93
N GLU A 124 -0.57 6.29 -13.80
CA GLU A 124 -1.02 4.92 -13.49
C GLU A 124 -0.20 4.32 -12.35
N GLN A 125 1.14 4.38 -12.43
CA GLN A 125 2.02 3.88 -11.37
C GLN A 125 1.73 4.54 -10.01
N ARG A 126 1.37 5.83 -10.00
CA ARG A 126 1.00 6.55 -8.77
C ARG A 126 -0.38 6.15 -8.25
N ALA A 127 -1.34 5.91 -9.14
CA ALA A 127 -2.67 5.43 -8.75
C ALA A 127 -2.60 4.03 -8.09
N ASP A 128 -1.66 3.21 -8.55
CA ASP A 128 -1.41 1.87 -8.00
C ASP A 128 -0.49 1.85 -6.78
N SER A 129 0.14 2.97 -6.41
CA SER A 129 1.00 3.03 -5.23
C SER A 129 0.20 3.29 -3.96
N CYS A 130 0.47 2.50 -2.90
CA CYS A 130 -0.20 2.66 -1.62
C CYS A 130 0.74 2.29 -0.47
N VAL A 131 0.91 3.20 0.49
CA VAL A 131 1.73 2.92 1.68
C VAL A 131 1.18 1.77 2.54
N ILE A 132 -0.14 1.57 2.55
CA ILE A 132 -0.80 0.51 3.31
C ILE A 132 -0.58 -0.82 2.63
N CYS A 133 -0.87 -0.94 1.31
CA CYS A 133 -0.59 -2.16 0.54
C CYS A 133 0.85 -2.62 0.72
N ASP A 134 1.82 -1.72 0.52
CA ASP A 134 3.24 -2.08 0.62
C ASP A 134 3.62 -2.64 1.99
N ARG A 135 3.03 -2.10 3.07
CA ARG A 135 3.32 -2.55 4.44
C ARG A 135 2.55 -3.82 4.79
N LEU A 136 1.36 -3.98 4.23
CA LEU A 136 0.55 -5.18 4.33
C LEU A 136 1.28 -6.35 3.67
N ASP A 137 1.64 -6.21 2.39
CA ASP A 137 2.35 -7.23 1.61
C ASP A 137 3.66 -7.66 2.28
N TYR A 138 4.48 -6.67 2.68
CA TYR A 138 5.72 -6.91 3.41
C TYR A 138 5.50 -7.71 4.70
N THR A 139 4.39 -7.49 5.40
CA THR A 139 4.10 -8.17 6.66
C THR A 139 3.49 -9.56 6.41
N MET A 140 2.63 -9.69 5.40
CA MET A 140 2.07 -10.97 4.98
C MET A 140 3.16 -11.95 4.55
N ASP A 141 4.16 -11.50 3.78
CA ASP A 141 5.33 -12.33 3.40
C ASP A 141 6.02 -12.93 4.65
N ARG A 142 6.15 -12.13 5.71
CA ARG A 142 6.77 -12.58 6.97
C ARG A 142 5.89 -13.52 7.76
N TYR A 143 4.57 -13.35 7.70
CA TYR A 143 3.66 -14.32 8.28
C TYR A 143 3.80 -15.67 7.60
N ILE A 144 3.94 -15.69 6.27
CA ILE A 144 4.19 -16.93 5.52
C ILE A 144 5.50 -17.59 5.95
N ASP A 145 6.60 -16.84 6.06
CA ASP A 145 7.88 -17.36 6.56
C ASP A 145 7.74 -18.00 7.95
N VAL A 146 7.02 -17.33 8.85
CA VAL A 146 6.79 -17.81 10.21
C VAL A 146 5.85 -19.02 10.26
N ILE A 147 4.84 -19.09 9.39
CA ILE A 147 3.97 -20.27 9.26
C ILE A 147 4.81 -21.48 8.85
N PHE A 148 5.66 -21.34 7.82
CA PHE A 148 6.55 -22.42 7.40
C PHE A 148 7.48 -22.85 8.53
N TYR A 149 8.15 -21.90 9.19
CA TYR A 149 9.01 -22.20 10.31
C TYR A 149 8.27 -22.97 11.42
N GLN A 150 7.10 -22.49 11.85
CA GLN A 150 6.34 -23.10 12.93
C GLN A 150 5.76 -24.47 12.53
N TYR A 151 5.38 -24.67 11.27
CA TYR A 151 4.90 -25.96 10.78
C TYR A 151 5.93 -27.08 10.97
N PHE A 152 7.23 -26.78 10.78
CA PHE A 152 8.29 -27.78 10.93
C PHE A 152 8.85 -27.88 12.35
N VAL A 153 8.76 -26.82 13.15
CA VAL A 153 9.42 -26.74 14.47
C VAL A 153 8.46 -26.99 15.64
N ASP A 154 7.17 -26.67 15.50
CA ASP A 154 6.17 -26.82 16.56
C ASP A 154 5.08 -27.81 16.15
N SER A 155 5.09 -28.99 16.79
CA SER A 155 4.09 -30.04 16.55
C SER A 155 2.66 -29.61 16.90
N THR A 156 2.51 -28.69 17.87
CA THR A 156 1.19 -28.17 18.26
C THR A 156 0.64 -27.28 17.16
N PHE A 157 1.47 -26.38 16.62
CA PHE A 157 1.11 -25.54 15.49
C PHE A 157 0.79 -26.39 14.26
N LYS A 158 1.63 -27.39 13.96
CA LYS A 158 1.40 -28.34 12.87
C LYS A 158 0.03 -29.02 12.99
N ASN A 159 -0.31 -29.53 14.18
CA ASN A 159 -1.62 -30.14 14.40
C ASN A 159 -2.77 -29.15 14.14
N ARG A 160 -2.64 -27.88 14.54
CA ARG A 160 -3.66 -26.86 14.24
C ARG A 160 -3.78 -26.59 12.74
N PHE A 161 -2.65 -26.49 12.05
CA PHE A 161 -2.59 -26.31 10.60
C PHE A 161 -3.28 -27.47 9.87
N ASP A 162 -2.92 -28.70 10.21
CA ASP A 162 -3.45 -29.92 9.56
C ASP A 162 -4.95 -30.12 9.83
N ASN A 163 -5.49 -29.58 10.93
CA ASN A 163 -6.91 -29.65 11.30
C ASN A 163 -7.69 -28.36 10.94
N GLY A 164 -7.10 -27.42 10.21
CA GLY A 164 -7.77 -26.17 9.83
C GLY A 164 -8.91 -26.38 8.82
N ASP A 165 -9.86 -25.44 8.79
CA ASP A 165 -11.05 -25.51 7.94
C ASP A 165 -10.74 -25.31 6.43
N GLY A 166 -9.64 -24.63 6.11
CA GLY A 166 -9.18 -24.44 4.73
C GLY A 166 -8.40 -23.15 4.50
N TYR A 167 -8.20 -22.84 3.21
CA TYR A 167 -7.56 -21.61 2.74
C TYR A 167 -8.28 -21.08 1.50
N CYS A 168 -8.40 -19.76 1.40
CA CYS A 168 -8.92 -19.12 0.20
C CYS A 168 -7.89 -19.19 -0.94
N LEU A 169 -8.37 -19.54 -2.15
CA LEU A 169 -7.62 -19.40 -3.40
C LEU A 169 -7.95 -18.03 -3.97
N ARG A 170 -7.14 -17.04 -3.66
CA ARG A 170 -7.33 -15.68 -4.17
C ARG A 170 -6.72 -15.53 -5.55
#